data_AF-A0A2H6ELS2-F1
#
_entry.id   AF-A0A2H6ELS2-F1
#
_cell.length_a   1.000
_cell.length_b   1.000
_cell.length_c   1.000
_cell.angle_alpha   90.00
_cell.angle_beta   90.00
_cell.angle_gamma   90.00
#
_symmetry.space_group_name_H-M   'P 1'
#
loop_
_entity.id
_entity.type
_entity.pdbx_description
1 polymer ?
#
loop_
_entity_poly.entity_id
_entity_poly.type
_entity_poly.pdbx_seq_one_letter_code
_entity_poly.pdbx_strand_id
1 'polypeptide(L)' 'MDSRGRAFNNIYIKRLWKSLKYEDIYLKDYQSVREVILGIEEYFNFYNFKRPHQALNYKTPAELYFTAYC' A
#
# COMPACT_ATOMS: atom_id res chain seq x y z
N MET A 1 -20.71 -20.76 -1.37
CA MET A 1 -19.61 -19.88 -1.85
C MET A 1 -20.15 -18.47 -1.96
N ASP A 2 -20.05 -17.68 -0.88
CA ASP A 2 -20.60 -16.32 -0.83
C ASP A 2 -19.64 -15.30 -1.46
N SER A 3 -20.17 -14.48 -2.36
CA SER A 3 -19.48 -13.37 -3.07
C SER A 3 -19.43 -12.07 -2.25
N ARG A 4 -20.01 -12.07 -1.05
CA ARG A 4 -20.17 -10.91 -0.18
C ARG A 4 -18.88 -10.67 0.61
N GLY A 5 -18.07 -9.70 0.17
CA GLY A 5 -16.82 -9.29 0.83
C GLY A 5 -15.61 -9.19 -0.11
N ARG A 6 -15.59 -9.94 -1.22
CA ARG A 6 -14.49 -9.87 -2.20
C ARG A 6 -14.41 -8.54 -2.94
N ALA A 7 -15.54 -7.93 -3.25
CA ALA A 7 -15.57 -6.68 -4.02
C ALA A 7 -14.85 -5.54 -3.28
N PHE A 8 -15.09 -5.39 -1.98
CA PHE A 8 -14.43 -4.37 -1.16
C PHE A 8 -12.94 -4.64 -0.99
N ASN A 9 -12.55 -5.87 -0.65
CA ASN A 9 -11.14 -6.26 -0.58
C ASN A 9 -10.41 -6.02 -1.92
N ASN A 10 -11.08 -6.32 -3.03
CA ASN A 10 -10.53 -6.08 -4.37
C ASN A 10 -10.37 -4.59 -4.68
N ILE A 11 -11.29 -3.73 -4.21
CA ILE A 11 -11.16 -2.27 -4.38
C ILE A 11 -9.92 -1.73 -3.65
N TYR A 12 -9.70 -2.16 -2.39
CA TYR A 12 -8.52 -1.70 -1.63
C TYR A 12 -7.21 -2.18 -2.25
N ILE A 13 -7.13 -3.46 -2.63
CA ILE A 13 -5.95 -4.02 -3.30
C ILE A 13 -5.68 -3.29 -4.62
N LYS A 14 -6.71 -3.05 -5.44
CA LYS A 14 -6.57 -2.30 -6.70
C LYS A 14 -6.07 -0.87 -6.46
N ARG A 15 -6.58 -0.19 -5.43
CA ARG A 15 -6.16 1.19 -5.11
C ARG A 15 -4.71 1.24 -4.67
N LEU A 16 -4.29 0.30 -3.83
CA LEU A 16 -2.90 0.12 -3.41
C LEU A 16 -1.97 -0.05 -4.61
N TRP A 17 -2.28 -0.99 -5.50
CA TRP A 17 -1.47 -1.23 -6.71
C TRP A 17 -1.44 -0.05 -7.66
N LYS A 18 -2.52 0.72 -7.75
CA LYS A 18 -2.53 1.97 -8.52
C LYS A 18 -1.55 2.98 -7.93
N SER A 19 -1.61 3.23 -6.62
CA SER A 19 -0.66 4.17 -5.98
C SER A 19 0.79 3.73 -6.16
N LEU A 20 1.12 2.47 -5.89
CA LEU A 20 2.50 1.97 -6.07
C LEU A 20 3.00 2.18 -7.50
N LYS A 21 2.19 1.87 -8.51
CA LYS A 21 2.61 2.02 -9.91
C LYS A 21 2.86 3.47 -10.29
N TYR A 22 1.94 4.37 -9.94
CA TYR A 22 2.01 5.77 -10.38
C TYR A 22 2.94 6.64 -9.55
N GLU A 23 3.12 6.33 -8.27
CA GLU A 23 3.92 7.14 -7.35
C GLU A 23 5.37 6.64 -7.23
N ASP A 24 5.67 5.42 -7.68
CA ASP A 24 7.00 4.81 -7.53
C ASP A 24 7.49 4.18 -8.84
N ILE A 25 6.88 3.07 -9.26
CA ILE A 25 7.41 2.24 -10.37
C ILE A 25 7.52 3.02 -11.68
N TYR A 26 6.49 3.78 -12.07
CA TYR A 26 6.49 4.53 -13.33
C TYR A 26 7.36 5.80 -13.27
N LEU A 27 7.66 6.31 -12.08
CA LEU A 27 8.49 7.52 -11.94
C LEU A 27 9.98 7.17 -11.87
N LYS A 28 10.32 6.06 -11.23
CA LYS A 28 11.72 5.69 -10.97
C LYS A 28 12.38 4.90 -12.11
N ASP A 29 11.59 4.36 -13.04
CA ASP A 29 12.05 3.62 -14.23
C ASP A 29 13.22 2.69 -13.92
N TYR A 30 12.98 1.74 -13.00
CA TYR A 30 14.01 0.85 -12.50
C TYR A 30 14.68 0.04 -13.60
N GLN A 31 16.01 -0.05 -13.57
CA GLN A 31 16.80 -0.67 -14.63
C GLN A 31 17.11 -2.14 -14.34
N SER A 32 16.90 -2.60 -13.10
CA SER A 32 17.07 -4.00 -12.72
C SER A 32 16.01 -4.49 -11.73
N VAL A 33 15.76 -5.80 -11.73
CA VAL A 33 14.83 -6.44 -10.77
C VAL A 33 15.27 -6.19 -9.33
N ARG A 34 16.58 -6.14 -9.06
CA ARG A 34 17.11 -5.88 -7.72
C ARG A 34 16.72 -4.49 -7.22
N GLU A 35 16.80 -3.48 -8.08
CA GLU A 35 16.38 -2.11 -7.75
C GLU A 35 14.88 -2.02 -7.51
N VAL A 36 14.07 -2.70 -8.32
CA VAL A 36 12.62 -2.78 -8.12
C VAL A 36 12.29 -3.36 -6.74
N ILE A 37 12.94 -4.45 -6.32
CA ILE A 37 12.67 -5.08 -5.02
C ILE A 37 12.95 -4.11 -3.87
N LEU A 38 14.14 -3.48 -3.88
CA LEU A 38 14.53 -2.51 -2.85
C LEU A 38 13.59 -1.30 -2.84
N GLY A 39 13.23 -0.82 -4.03
CA GLY A 39 12.30 0.28 -4.22
C GLY A 39 10.91 0.03 -3.66
N ILE A 40 10.36 -1.14 -3.98
CA ILE A 40 9.05 -1.58 -3.48
C ILE A 40 9.09 -1.71 -1.95
N GLU A 41 10.15 -2.28 -1.37
CA GLU A 41 10.32 -2.38 0.08
C GLU A 41 10.32 -0.99 0.74
N GLU A 42 11.09 -0.05 0.19
CA GLU A 42 11.13 1.33 0.66
C GLU A 42 9.75 2.01 0.56
N TYR A 43 9.07 1.84 -0.57
CA TYR A 43 7.74 2.39 -0.79
C TYR A 43 6.72 1.84 0.22
N PHE A 44 6.72 0.53 0.48
CA PHE A 44 5.80 -0.06 1.45
C PHE A 44 6.10 0.36 2.89
N ASN A 45 7.38 0.54 3.23
CA ASN A 45 7.76 1.12 4.53
C ASN A 45 7.21 2.55 4.67
N PHE A 46 7.33 3.38 3.64
CA PHE A 46 6.71 4.71 3.62
C PHE A 46 5.17 4.63 3.71
N TYR A 47 4.54 3.81 2.87
CA TYR A 47 3.09 3.69 2.78
C TYR A 47 2.45 3.23 4.09
N ASN A 48 3.07 2.26 4.78
CA ASN A 48 2.53 1.64 5.98
C ASN A 48 2.82 2.43 7.26
N PHE A 49 3.98 3.09 7.36
CA PHE A 49 4.43 3.70 8.62
C PHE A 49 4.54 5.22 8.60
N LYS A 50 4.55 5.87 7.42
CA LYS A 50 4.79 7.31 7.30
C LYS A 50 3.67 8.06 6.59
N ARG A 51 2.95 7.41 5.65
CA ARG A 51 1.88 8.05 4.88
C ARG A 51 0.57 8.09 5.69
N PRO A 52 0.05 9.27 6.05
CA PRO A 52 -1.29 9.39 6.59
C PRO A 52 -2.32 9.18 5.48
N HIS A 53 -3.39 8.44 5.77
CA HIS A 53 -4.46 8.18 4.81
C HIS A 53 -5.75 8.86 5.27
N GLN A 54 -6.34 9.71 4.42
CA GLN A 54 -7.59 10.41 4.74
C GLN A 54 -8.73 9.43 5.11
N ALA A 55 -8.81 8.29 4.41
CA ALA A 55 -9.79 7.24 4.71
C ALA A 55 -9.58 6.58 6.09
N LEU A 56 -8.41 6.76 6.70
CA LEU A 56 -8.02 6.22 8.00
C LEU A 56 -7.95 7.32 9.07
N ASN A 57 -8.70 8.42 8.91
CA ASN A 57 -8.63 9.60 9.79
C ASN A 57 -7.21 10.15 9.95
N TYR A 58 -6.47 10.20 8.84
CA TYR A 58 -5.06 10.64 8.79
C TYR A 58 -4.09 9.80 9.63
N LYS A 59 -4.50 8.58 10.03
CA LYS A 59 -3.59 7.58 10.58
C LYS A 59 -2.90 6.81 9.46
N THR A 60 -1.80 6.16 9.82
CA THR A 60 -1.07 5.22 9.00
C THR A 60 -1.68 3.81 9.12
N PRO A 61 -1.50 2.93 8.12
CA PRO A 61 -1.97 1.56 8.20
C PRO A 61 -1.38 0.80 9.39
N ALA A 62 -0.10 1.02 9.71
CA ALA A 62 0.57 0.40 10.84
C ALA A 62 -0.09 0.80 12.17
N GLU A 63 -0.37 2.08 12.38
CA GLU A 63 -1.03 2.55 13.61
C GLU A 63 -2.36 1.83 13.83
N LEU A 64 -3.20 1.69 12.79
CA LEU A 64 -4.47 0.97 12.92
C LEU A 64 -4.28 -0.52 13.16
N TYR A 65 -3.36 -1.15 12.43
CA TYR A 65 -3.10 -2.57 12.56
C TYR A 65 -2.63 -2.90 13.97
N PHE A 66 -1.58 -2.23 14.47
CA PHE A 66 -1.05 -2.51 15.80
C PHE A 66 -1.98 -2.08 16.94
N THR A 67 -2.79 -1.04 16.77
CA THR A 67 -3.81 -0.66 17.77
C THR A 67 -4.95 -1.67 17.86
N ALA A 68 -5.26 -2.41 16.79
CA ALA A 68 -6.36 -3.38 16.77
C ALA A 68 -6.05 -4.71 17.48
N TYR A 69 -4.78 -4.97 17.83
CA TYR A 69 -4.32 -6.19 18.51
C TYR A 69 -3.84 -5.95 19.95
N CYS A 70 -4.14 -4.78 20.52
CA CYS A 70 -3.95 -4.44 21.94
C CYS A 70 -5.31 -4.16 22.59
#